data_AF-A0A016SA37-F1
#
_entry.id   AF-A0A016SA37-F1
#
_cell.length_a   1.000
_cell.length_b   1.000
_cell.length_c   1.000
_cell.angle_alpha   90.00
_cell.angle_beta   90.00
_cell.angle_gamma   90.00
#
_symmetry.space_group_name_H-M   'P 1'
#
loop_
_entity.id
_entity.type
_entity.pdbx_description
1 polymer ?
#
loop_
_entity_poly.entity_id
_entity_poly.type
_entity_poly.pdbx_seq_one_letter_code
_entity_poly.pdbx_strand_id
1 'polypeptide(L)'
;MPGRTDWLRLCTMSVQSSPKLYWRIFIDTDQSIPVEAAGMASIVRQSKFRHVYCKPVKHEQCMSDIRVTEITWDSLFCSVNPKFVAFITKGAGGPFMVIPINKVGRIDKDYPFVDAHKGACLEVAWSPFNDNVIASCSEDTTCKVWLIPEKGLMRTLSEPVVELNGHQKRVNTLAWHPVANNLLLTAGGENKLLLWNVGTGEALLEIAGHPDQIWSIGFNYDGTHFVTTCKDKKIRILDTRSGEVLHEGMGHEGVKPQRAIFVRDGRVITTGFTKRSERLYALRAPDNLSQPIIEEELDTSNGVLFPLYDEDTGLVYLCGKGDCAIRYYEVNQEYPYMHYINTYTTSEPQRAVGFQCKRGVSSEENEINRIYKLTTKGVVDVLQFFVPRKSDLFQHDLYPDTRSTVPALTAEEFMEGKNAVPNTQPVNPAAAQAKPKIQVAKKANILNQLAPTAAESAPPRSYSEQSSPQVSAPPSPRPQQTQQRRPVIDDDMGIVPMNQARPPSSHQHYQERQSPDRDRPNQMTPKQQVNLRSRADRDDGGSLTAGQRRAAAELERIKRDQARTATEEDFGPPTQRLQATPSPRMSVSSMEGPTNMEELLSDLAKMKAVMRQHERRIRILEEEIAEKNMSQAYSF
;
A
#
# COMPACT_ATOMS: atom_id res chain seq x y z
N MET A 1 -48.11 -54.80 15.77
CA MET A 1 -49.59 -54.80 15.64
C MET A 1 -50.15 -53.84 16.67
N PRO A 2 -51.10 -52.96 16.35
CA PRO A 2 -51.40 -52.30 15.07
C PRO A 2 -50.78 -50.87 15.07
N GLY A 3 -51.05 -49.91 14.17
CA GLY A 3 -51.92 -49.90 13.00
C GLY A 3 -51.78 -48.61 12.17
N ARG A 4 -52.37 -48.63 10.96
CA ARG A 4 -52.39 -47.52 9.98
C ARG A 4 -53.12 -46.28 10.49
N THR A 5 -52.82 -45.10 9.92
CA THR A 5 -53.80 -44.41 9.06
C THR A 5 -53.14 -43.38 8.15
N ASP A 6 -53.51 -43.40 6.88
CA ASP A 6 -53.14 -42.40 5.87
C ASP A 6 -54.01 -41.14 6.00
N TRP A 7 -53.46 -39.99 5.58
CA TRP A 7 -54.27 -38.88 5.08
C TRP A 7 -53.60 -38.22 3.87
N LEU A 8 -54.02 -38.61 2.67
CA LEU A 8 -53.78 -37.81 1.48
C LEU A 8 -54.62 -36.53 1.56
N ARG A 9 -53.99 -35.39 1.22
CA ARG A 9 -54.67 -34.29 0.53
C ARG A 9 -53.86 -33.82 -0.66
N LEU A 10 -54.35 -34.16 -1.84
CA LEU A 10 -53.99 -33.50 -3.09
C LEU A 10 -54.63 -32.12 -3.12
N CYS A 11 -53.84 -31.09 -3.44
CA CYS A 11 -54.30 -29.90 -4.14
C CYS A 11 -53.22 -29.49 -5.15
N THR A 12 -53.65 -29.00 -6.31
CA THR A 12 -52.83 -28.91 -7.52
C THR A 12 -52.54 -27.47 -7.95
N MET A 13 -51.42 -27.31 -8.67
CA MET A 13 -51.05 -26.16 -9.52
C MET A 13 -50.92 -24.78 -8.86
N SER A 14 -49.70 -24.24 -8.89
CA SER A 14 -49.36 -23.21 -9.89
C SER A 14 -47.84 -23.14 -10.10
N VAL A 15 -47.39 -22.77 -11.30
CA VAL A 15 -45.97 -22.53 -11.60
C VAL A 15 -45.84 -21.08 -12.08
N GLN A 16 -45.12 -20.26 -11.33
CA GLN A 16 -44.67 -18.94 -11.80
C GLN A 16 -43.21 -18.68 -11.41
N SER A 17 -42.48 -18.18 -12.40
CA SER A 17 -41.04 -17.97 -12.46
C SER A 17 -40.47 -17.03 -11.39
N SER A 18 -39.41 -17.47 -10.68
CA SER A 18 -38.12 -16.74 -10.61
C SER A 18 -37.11 -17.44 -9.66
N PRO A 19 -35.86 -17.75 -10.11
CA PRO A 19 -34.83 -18.27 -9.22
C PRO A 19 -33.99 -17.14 -8.61
N LYS A 20 -34.29 -16.75 -7.36
CA LYS A 20 -33.30 -16.09 -6.49
C LYS A 20 -32.54 -17.18 -5.73
N LEU A 21 -31.24 -17.36 -6.00
CA LEU A 21 -30.39 -18.22 -5.19
C LEU A 21 -30.20 -17.58 -3.80
N TYR A 22 -30.76 -18.23 -2.78
CA TYR A 22 -30.41 -17.97 -1.38
C TYR A 22 -29.38 -19.01 -0.93
N TRP A 23 -28.19 -18.56 -0.53
CA TRP A 23 -27.26 -19.38 0.22
C TRP A 23 -27.79 -19.56 1.64
N ARG A 24 -28.20 -20.78 1.99
CA ARG A 24 -28.77 -21.10 3.30
C ARG A 24 -27.69 -21.64 4.22
N ILE A 25 -27.00 -20.74 4.93
CA ILE A 25 -26.10 -21.11 6.01
C ILE A 25 -26.95 -21.65 7.16
N PHE A 26 -26.69 -22.88 7.60
CA PHE A 26 -27.20 -23.40 8.86
C PHE A 26 -26.29 -22.93 9.99
N ILE A 27 -26.81 -22.04 10.84
CA ILE A 27 -26.34 -21.87 12.22
C ILE A 27 -27.54 -22.18 13.11
N ASP A 28 -27.36 -23.16 13.99
CA ASP A 28 -28.38 -23.63 14.91
C ASP A 28 -28.14 -22.99 16.28
N THR A 29 -28.87 -21.92 16.60
CA THR A 29 -29.06 -21.41 17.97
C THR A 29 -30.19 -20.39 18.00
N ASP A 30 -31.10 -20.52 18.96
CA ASP A 30 -32.33 -19.72 19.05
C ASP A 30 -32.12 -18.44 19.88
N GLN A 31 -32.01 -17.30 19.20
CA GLN A 31 -32.29 -15.97 19.78
C GLN A 31 -32.49 -14.91 18.68
N SER A 32 -33.73 -14.47 18.51
CA SER A 32 -34.12 -13.54 17.44
C SER A 32 -34.01 -12.07 17.85
N ILE A 33 -32.89 -11.44 17.49
CA ILE A 33 -32.77 -9.96 17.47
C ILE A 33 -33.30 -9.46 16.11
N PRO A 34 -34.30 -8.56 16.06
CA PRO A 34 -34.83 -8.06 14.80
C PRO A 34 -33.85 -7.09 14.14
N VAL A 35 -33.10 -7.56 13.14
CA VAL A 35 -32.35 -6.68 12.23
C VAL A 35 -33.35 -6.01 11.30
N GLU A 36 -33.76 -4.79 11.65
CA GLU A 36 -34.60 -3.95 10.80
C GLU A 36 -33.85 -3.64 9.50
N ALA A 37 -34.42 -4.04 8.36
CA ALA A 37 -33.79 -3.97 7.05
C ALA A 37 -33.82 -2.53 6.48
N ALA A 38 -33.10 -1.62 7.14
CA ALA A 38 -32.86 -0.28 6.65
C ALA A 38 -32.26 -0.35 5.24
N GLY A 39 -32.99 0.18 4.26
CA GLY A 39 -32.59 0.10 2.86
C GLY A 39 -31.24 0.79 2.63
N MET A 40 -30.27 0.04 2.08
CA MET A 40 -28.97 0.59 1.68
C MET A 40 -29.11 1.56 0.49
N ALA A 41 -29.57 2.77 0.78
CA ALA A 41 -29.16 3.93 0.02
C ALA A 41 -27.62 4.00 0.08
N SER A 42 -26.97 4.16 -1.08
CA SER A 42 -25.51 4.27 -1.14
C SER A 42 -25.05 5.57 -0.50
N ILE A 43 -24.71 5.51 0.80
CA ILE A 43 -24.03 6.61 1.50
C ILE A 43 -22.60 6.64 0.96
N VAL A 44 -22.39 7.46 -0.07
CA VAL A 44 -21.07 7.65 -0.68
C VAL A 44 -20.11 8.22 0.37
N ARG A 45 -19.06 7.46 0.74
CA ARG A 45 -18.05 7.87 1.73
C ARG A 45 -17.51 9.26 1.41
N GLN A 46 -17.70 10.21 2.31
CA GLN A 46 -17.23 11.59 2.15
C GLN A 46 -15.73 11.72 2.46
N SER A 47 -14.89 11.19 1.57
CA SER A 47 -13.45 11.41 1.62
C SER A 47 -13.04 12.69 0.89
N LYS A 48 -12.30 13.56 1.58
CA LYS A 48 -11.64 14.74 0.99
C LYS A 48 -10.56 14.38 -0.04
N PHE A 49 -10.12 13.12 -0.07
CA PHE A 49 -9.12 12.59 -1.01
C PHE A 49 -9.72 11.76 -2.15
N ARG A 50 -11.04 11.56 -2.19
CA ARG A 50 -11.73 10.73 -3.21
C ARG A 50 -11.40 11.10 -4.66
N HIS A 51 -11.02 12.36 -4.90
CA HIS A 51 -10.71 12.93 -6.21
C HIS A 51 -9.25 13.38 -6.35
N VAL A 52 -8.32 12.83 -5.56
CA VAL A 52 -6.88 13.08 -5.76
C VAL A 52 -6.48 12.64 -7.16
N TYR A 53 -5.76 13.52 -7.86
CA TYR A 53 -5.24 13.26 -9.19
C TYR A 53 -3.75 13.61 -9.27
N CYS A 54 -3.04 12.95 -10.18
CA CYS A 54 -1.64 13.25 -10.49
C CYS A 54 -1.54 14.14 -11.72
N LYS A 55 -0.76 15.21 -11.62
CA LYS A 55 -0.35 16.10 -12.70
C LYS A 55 1.18 15.96 -12.85
N PRO A 56 1.69 15.37 -13.94
CA PRO A 56 3.12 15.34 -14.18
C PRO A 56 3.62 16.75 -14.52
N VAL A 57 4.81 17.09 -14.02
CA VAL A 57 5.58 18.23 -14.52
C VAL A 57 5.97 17.96 -15.97
N LYS A 58 6.04 19.00 -16.80
CA LYS A 58 6.45 18.85 -18.20
C LYS A 58 7.89 18.35 -18.30
N HIS A 59 8.16 17.48 -19.27
CA HIS A 59 9.50 16.93 -19.51
C HIS A 59 10.61 18.00 -19.67
N GLU A 60 10.29 19.15 -20.27
CA GLU A 60 11.22 20.30 -20.42
C GLU A 60 11.64 20.95 -19.09
N GLN A 61 10.89 20.71 -18.02
CA GLN A 61 11.13 21.18 -16.65
C GLN A 61 11.63 20.05 -15.73
N CYS A 62 11.87 18.85 -16.25
CA CYS A 62 12.37 17.70 -15.50
C CYS A 62 13.90 17.57 -15.58
N MET A 63 14.49 16.78 -14.67
CA MET A 63 15.89 16.33 -14.78
C MET A 63 16.02 15.18 -15.79
N SER A 64 17.12 15.14 -16.54
CA SER A 64 17.39 14.13 -17.56
C SER A 64 18.89 13.78 -17.67
N ASP A 65 19.20 12.63 -18.29
CA ASP A 65 20.53 12.01 -18.40
C ASP A 65 21.09 11.48 -17.05
N ILE A 66 20.20 11.16 -16.10
CA ILE A 66 20.57 10.53 -14.82
C ILE A 66 20.89 9.04 -15.02
N ARG A 67 22.17 8.66 -14.86
CA ARG A 67 22.64 7.28 -14.99
C ARG A 67 22.46 6.46 -13.70
N VAL A 68 21.21 6.15 -13.33
CA VAL A 68 20.89 5.33 -12.15
C VAL A 68 21.61 3.97 -12.13
N THR A 69 21.91 3.46 -10.93
CA THR A 69 22.57 2.16 -10.74
C THR A 69 21.80 0.98 -11.36
N GLU A 70 22.55 0.04 -11.93
CA GLU A 70 22.04 -1.15 -12.61
C GLU A 70 21.91 -2.38 -11.69
N ILE A 71 22.40 -2.30 -10.45
CA ILE A 71 22.41 -3.44 -9.50
C ILE A 71 21.00 -4.00 -9.22
N THR A 72 20.96 -5.31 -8.95
CA THR A 72 19.74 -6.05 -8.58
C THR A 72 19.54 -6.00 -7.07
N TRP A 73 19.10 -4.85 -6.56
CA TRP A 73 18.78 -4.66 -5.16
C TRP A 73 17.39 -4.04 -4.96
N ASP A 74 16.68 -4.50 -3.93
CA ASP A 74 15.39 -3.96 -3.51
C ASP A 74 15.60 -2.84 -2.49
N SER A 75 15.71 -1.63 -3.02
CA SER A 75 15.67 -0.32 -2.35
C SER A 75 15.00 0.67 -3.30
N LEU A 76 14.58 1.84 -2.84
CA LEU A 76 14.03 2.89 -3.71
C LEU A 76 15.07 3.50 -4.67
N PHE A 77 16.38 3.35 -4.41
CA PHE A 77 17.51 3.96 -5.16
C PHE A 77 17.48 5.50 -5.28
N CYS A 78 16.53 6.14 -4.62
CA CYS A 78 16.30 7.58 -4.62
C CYS A 78 15.81 8.01 -3.24
N SER A 79 16.23 9.18 -2.77
CA SER A 79 15.72 9.79 -1.54
C SER A 79 15.62 11.30 -1.70
N VAL A 80 14.55 11.93 -1.17
CA VAL A 80 14.21 13.33 -1.44
C VAL A 80 13.91 14.06 -0.14
N ASN A 81 14.36 15.31 -0.04
CA ASN A 81 13.96 16.26 1.00
C ASN A 81 13.60 17.62 0.34
N PRO A 82 13.30 18.71 1.07
CA PRO A 82 12.90 19.98 0.47
C PRO A 82 14.03 20.78 -0.23
N LYS A 83 15.30 20.35 -0.09
CA LYS A 83 16.46 20.97 -0.76
C LYS A 83 16.96 20.14 -1.94
N PHE A 84 17.03 18.81 -1.80
CA PHE A 84 17.74 17.93 -2.72
C PHE A 84 16.99 16.63 -3.05
N VAL A 85 17.28 16.08 -4.22
CA VAL A 85 17.10 14.66 -4.56
C VAL A 85 18.46 13.97 -4.64
N ALA A 86 18.56 12.80 -4.02
CA ALA A 86 19.71 11.90 -4.13
C ALA A 86 19.36 10.69 -5.01
N PHE A 87 20.25 10.30 -5.92
CA PHE A 87 20.11 9.12 -6.79
C PHE A 87 21.35 8.25 -6.73
N ILE A 88 21.21 6.95 -6.44
CA ILE A 88 22.34 6.00 -6.52
C ILE A 88 22.69 5.81 -8.00
N THR A 89 23.92 6.14 -8.38
CA THR A 89 24.35 6.31 -9.78
C THR A 89 25.30 5.18 -10.21
N LYS A 90 25.43 4.98 -11.53
CA LYS A 90 26.28 3.94 -12.09
C LYS A 90 27.75 4.38 -12.09
N GLY A 91 28.55 3.78 -11.21
CA GLY A 91 30.00 3.89 -11.15
C GLY A 91 30.64 2.78 -10.31
N ALA A 92 31.97 2.67 -10.38
CA ALA A 92 32.73 1.87 -9.41
C ALA A 92 32.68 2.55 -8.03
N GLY A 93 32.74 1.78 -6.93
CA GLY A 93 32.59 2.34 -5.57
C GLY A 93 31.18 2.74 -5.16
N GLY A 94 30.15 2.39 -5.96
CA GLY A 94 28.75 2.64 -5.61
C GLY A 94 28.41 4.11 -5.32
N PRO A 95 28.77 5.07 -6.19
CA PRO A 95 28.54 6.49 -5.95
C PRO A 95 27.04 6.84 -5.97
N PHE A 96 26.70 8.01 -5.39
CA PHE A 96 25.38 8.61 -5.56
C PHE A 96 25.48 10.10 -5.90
N MET A 97 24.58 10.58 -6.76
CA MET A 97 24.46 12.00 -7.10
C MET A 97 23.53 12.69 -6.11
N VAL A 98 23.82 13.95 -5.78
CA VAL A 98 22.92 14.80 -4.98
C VAL A 98 22.68 16.10 -5.74
N ILE A 99 21.41 16.34 -6.10
CA ILE A 99 21.00 17.38 -7.05
C ILE A 99 19.95 18.27 -6.36
N PRO A 100 20.09 19.61 -6.37
CA PRO A 100 19.06 20.52 -5.87
C PRO A 100 17.73 20.32 -6.60
N ILE A 101 16.60 20.31 -5.88
CA ILE A 101 15.27 20.00 -6.49
C ILE A 101 14.81 21.03 -7.54
N ASN A 102 15.45 22.20 -7.59
CA ASN A 102 15.20 23.26 -8.57
C ASN A 102 16.11 23.19 -9.82
N LYS A 103 17.05 22.24 -9.88
CA LYS A 103 17.86 21.98 -11.09
C LYS A 103 17.00 21.23 -12.10
N VAL A 104 16.83 21.82 -13.28
CA VAL A 104 16.04 21.26 -14.40
C VAL A 104 16.88 21.06 -15.66
N GLY A 105 16.35 20.32 -16.62
CA GLY A 105 16.98 20.05 -17.90
C GLY A 105 17.96 18.86 -17.87
N ARG A 106 18.95 18.88 -18.77
CA ARG A 106 19.99 17.86 -18.82
C ARG A 106 20.99 18.04 -17.68
N ILE A 107 21.36 16.94 -17.04
CA ILE A 107 22.47 16.90 -16.09
C ILE A 107 23.74 16.46 -16.84
N ASP A 108 24.81 17.21 -16.63
CA ASP A 108 26.07 16.98 -17.34
C ASP A 108 26.72 15.65 -16.95
N LYS A 109 27.45 15.05 -17.90
CA LYS A 109 28.09 13.73 -17.70
C LYS A 109 29.00 13.71 -16.46
N ASP A 110 29.68 14.83 -16.24
CA ASP A 110 30.73 15.04 -15.24
C ASP A 110 30.20 15.85 -14.02
N TYR A 111 28.87 15.86 -13.82
CA TYR A 111 28.23 16.51 -12.67
C TYR A 111 28.71 15.90 -11.33
N PRO A 112 29.03 16.72 -10.31
CA PRO A 112 29.52 16.26 -9.01
C PRO A 112 28.67 15.20 -8.31
N PHE A 113 29.33 14.22 -7.69
CA PHE A 113 28.73 13.10 -6.99
C PHE A 113 29.42 12.84 -5.64
N VAL A 114 28.84 11.97 -4.82
CA VAL A 114 29.47 11.42 -3.61
C VAL A 114 30.14 10.11 -3.99
N ASP A 115 31.46 10.05 -3.86
CA ASP A 115 32.29 8.87 -4.11
C ASP A 115 32.30 7.99 -2.86
N ALA A 116 31.16 7.33 -2.63
CA ALA A 116 30.74 6.99 -1.29
C ALA A 116 31.46 5.78 -0.68
N HIS A 117 31.68 4.73 -1.48
CA HIS A 117 31.94 3.39 -0.99
C HIS A 117 33.02 2.66 -1.81
N LYS A 118 33.39 1.45 -1.38
CA LYS A 118 34.29 0.53 -2.10
C LYS A 118 33.52 -0.59 -2.81
N GLY A 119 32.27 -0.82 -2.41
CA GLY A 119 31.29 -1.73 -3.03
C GLY A 119 30.06 -0.98 -3.53
N ALA A 120 29.04 -1.69 -4.04
CA ALA A 120 27.82 -1.03 -4.51
C ALA A 120 26.99 -0.45 -3.34
N CYS A 121 26.67 0.84 -3.40
CA CYS A 121 25.70 1.44 -2.50
C CYS A 121 24.30 0.85 -2.78
N LEU A 122 23.65 0.39 -1.72
CA LEU A 122 22.40 -0.36 -1.76
C LEU A 122 21.20 0.54 -1.44
N GLU A 123 21.35 1.48 -0.51
CA GLU A 123 20.31 2.40 -0.07
C GLU A 123 20.90 3.75 0.41
N VAL A 124 20.11 4.82 0.30
CA VAL A 124 20.42 6.15 0.82
C VAL A 124 19.16 6.76 1.47
N ALA A 125 19.31 7.49 2.59
CA ALA A 125 18.21 8.23 3.20
C ALA A 125 18.65 9.53 3.89
N TRP A 126 17.88 10.60 3.68
CA TRP A 126 18.05 11.87 4.38
C TRP A 126 17.70 11.78 5.86
N SER A 127 18.43 12.52 6.69
CA SER A 127 18.04 12.74 8.09
C SER A 127 16.72 13.52 8.15
N PRO A 128 15.74 13.13 9.00
CA PRO A 128 14.49 13.88 9.15
C PRO A 128 14.71 15.28 9.74
N PHE A 129 15.79 15.45 10.51
CA PHE A 129 16.10 16.67 11.27
C PHE A 129 17.03 17.64 10.54
N ASN A 130 17.75 17.19 9.50
CA ASN A 130 18.72 18.02 8.79
C ASN A 130 18.72 17.73 7.28
N ASP A 131 18.15 18.67 6.52
CA ASP A 131 18.04 18.58 5.05
C ASP A 131 19.40 18.61 4.31
N ASN A 132 20.51 18.76 5.04
CA ASN A 132 21.87 18.68 4.50
C ASN A 132 22.61 17.38 4.92
N VAL A 133 22.00 16.49 5.71
CA VAL A 133 22.62 15.23 6.15
C VAL A 133 21.94 14.02 5.51
N ILE A 134 22.74 13.14 4.89
CA ILE A 134 22.29 11.90 4.24
C ILE A 134 23.14 10.72 4.71
N ALA A 135 22.50 9.58 4.96
CA ALA A 135 23.16 8.30 5.19
C ALA A 135 23.17 7.45 3.91
N SER A 136 24.21 6.64 3.71
CA SER A 136 24.34 5.64 2.64
C SER A 136 24.85 4.31 3.20
N CYS A 137 24.39 3.19 2.66
CA CYS A 137 24.87 1.86 3.04
C CYS A 137 25.24 1.01 1.82
N SER A 138 26.13 0.02 1.98
CA SER A 138 26.81 -0.61 0.84
C SER A 138 27.19 -2.07 1.04
N GLU A 139 27.59 -2.71 -0.07
CA GLU A 139 28.23 -4.03 -0.10
C GLU A 139 29.59 -4.09 0.60
N ASP A 140 30.26 -2.94 0.82
CA ASP A 140 31.55 -2.86 1.53
C ASP A 140 31.47 -2.98 3.07
N THR A 141 30.32 -3.43 3.58
CA THR A 141 29.99 -3.62 5.00
C THR A 141 29.94 -2.34 5.85
N THR A 142 30.07 -1.15 5.24
CA THR A 142 29.96 0.14 5.94
C THR A 142 28.57 0.79 5.77
N CYS A 143 28.22 1.62 6.76
CA CYS A 143 27.24 2.69 6.59
C CYS A 143 27.97 4.03 6.78
N LYS A 144 27.62 5.07 6.01
CA LYS A 144 28.33 6.36 6.01
C LYS A 144 27.36 7.51 6.06
N VAL A 145 27.76 8.59 6.73
CA VAL A 145 26.95 9.80 6.88
C VAL A 145 27.69 11.00 6.29
N TRP A 146 26.98 11.78 5.48
CA TRP A 146 27.54 12.82 4.62
C TRP A 146 26.85 14.17 4.89
N LEU A 147 27.63 15.24 4.97
CA LEU A 147 27.14 16.61 5.00
C LEU A 147 27.24 17.22 3.60
N ILE A 148 26.09 17.39 2.96
CA ILE A 148 25.95 18.02 1.65
C ILE A 148 26.00 19.54 1.82
N PRO A 149 26.85 20.27 1.06
CA PRO A 149 26.89 21.73 1.13
C PRO A 149 25.55 22.36 0.77
N GLU A 150 25.20 23.51 1.37
CA GLU A 150 23.88 24.13 1.20
C GLU A 150 23.52 24.45 -0.26
N LYS A 151 24.52 24.76 -1.10
CA LYS A 151 24.33 25.07 -2.52
C LYS A 151 24.38 23.81 -3.42
N GLY A 152 24.39 22.62 -2.85
CA GLY A 152 24.63 21.35 -3.54
C GLY A 152 26.11 21.04 -3.74
N LEU A 153 26.39 19.95 -4.47
CA LEU A 153 27.75 19.50 -4.73
C LEU A 153 28.43 20.37 -5.81
N MET A 154 29.52 21.05 -5.44
CA MET A 154 30.37 21.83 -6.36
C MET A 154 31.59 21.05 -6.88
N ARG A 155 31.93 19.94 -6.21
CA ARG A 155 33.01 18.99 -6.54
C ARG A 155 32.64 17.63 -5.98
N THR A 156 33.28 16.56 -6.44
CA THR A 156 33.11 15.23 -5.86
C THR A 156 33.45 15.23 -4.37
N LEU A 157 32.63 14.54 -3.58
CA LEU A 157 32.76 14.38 -2.14
C LEU A 157 33.18 12.93 -1.83
N SER A 158 34.41 12.74 -1.35
CA SER A 158 34.97 11.43 -0.96
C SER A 158 34.94 11.18 0.55
N GLU A 159 35.06 12.24 1.35
CA GLU A 159 35.16 12.14 2.81
C GLU A 159 33.75 12.15 3.46
N PRO A 160 33.36 11.08 4.18
CA PRO A 160 32.18 11.12 5.03
C PRO A 160 32.45 11.93 6.30
N VAL A 161 31.39 12.37 6.97
CA VAL A 161 31.48 12.95 8.32
C VAL A 161 31.64 11.85 9.37
N VAL A 162 30.99 10.70 9.14
CA VAL A 162 31.02 9.52 10.02
C VAL A 162 31.02 8.25 9.16
N GLU A 163 31.91 7.29 9.48
CA GLU A 163 31.94 5.95 8.89
C GLU A 163 31.63 4.92 10.00
N LEU A 164 30.46 4.28 9.89
CA LEU A 164 29.91 3.34 10.85
C LEU A 164 30.36 1.93 10.47
N ASN A 165 31.35 1.43 11.22
CA ASN A 165 32.03 0.16 10.99
C ASN A 165 31.63 -0.85 12.07
N GLY A 166 30.96 -1.94 11.69
CA GLY A 166 30.51 -2.97 12.65
C GLY A 166 29.78 -4.16 12.02
N HIS A 167 29.07 -3.95 10.91
CA HIS A 167 28.51 -5.06 10.14
C HIS A 167 29.60 -5.91 9.49
N GLN A 168 29.40 -7.23 9.51
CA GLN A 168 30.39 -8.21 9.00
C GLN A 168 30.15 -8.60 7.53
N LYS A 169 29.01 -8.21 6.97
CA LYS A 169 28.62 -8.36 5.56
C LYS A 169 27.98 -7.06 5.09
N ARG A 170 27.57 -7.02 3.81
CA ARG A 170 26.85 -5.89 3.21
C ARG A 170 25.76 -5.34 4.14
N VAL A 171 25.56 -4.03 4.15
CA VAL A 171 24.49 -3.39 4.91
C VAL A 171 23.26 -3.28 4.00
N ASN A 172 22.25 -4.11 4.26
CA ASN A 172 21.11 -4.37 3.37
C ASN A 172 20.17 -3.16 3.20
N THR A 173 19.94 -2.41 4.29
CA THR A 173 18.96 -1.33 4.40
C THR A 173 19.25 -0.49 5.65
N LEU A 174 18.78 0.77 5.67
CA LEU A 174 18.98 1.73 6.76
C LEU A 174 17.71 2.54 7.03
N ALA A 175 17.47 2.93 8.28
CA ALA A 175 16.37 3.81 8.68
C ALA A 175 16.82 4.79 9.77
N TRP A 176 16.63 6.10 9.54
CA TRP A 176 16.79 7.11 10.59
C TRP A 176 15.66 7.00 11.61
N HIS A 177 15.99 7.21 12.88
CA HIS A 177 15.01 7.27 13.94
C HIS A 177 14.15 8.55 13.83
N PRO A 178 12.82 8.49 14.03
CA PRO A 178 11.91 9.55 13.58
C PRO A 178 11.58 10.61 14.64
N VAL A 179 12.16 10.53 15.85
CA VAL A 179 11.93 11.46 16.97
C VAL A 179 13.21 11.93 17.66
N ALA A 180 14.04 10.99 18.14
CA ALA A 180 15.32 11.29 18.77
C ALA A 180 16.42 11.54 17.73
N ASN A 181 17.24 12.57 17.95
CA ASN A 181 18.32 12.97 17.05
C ASN A 181 19.44 11.92 16.96
N ASN A 182 20.24 11.97 15.89
CA ASN A 182 21.43 11.15 15.63
C ASN A 182 21.24 9.62 15.61
N LEU A 183 20.09 9.07 16.02
CA LEU A 183 19.85 7.64 16.00
C LEU A 183 19.59 7.11 14.59
N LEU A 184 20.34 6.09 14.20
CA LEU A 184 20.27 5.42 12.90
C LEU A 184 20.28 3.91 13.10
N LEU A 185 19.35 3.19 12.48
CA LEU A 185 19.24 1.73 12.56
C LEU A 185 19.62 1.11 11.20
N THR A 186 20.53 0.14 11.20
CA THR A 186 21.00 -0.55 9.98
C THR A 186 20.84 -2.06 10.10
N ALA A 187 20.58 -2.76 8.99
CA ALA A 187 20.50 -4.23 8.96
C ALA A 187 21.61 -4.85 8.10
N GLY A 188 22.35 -5.81 8.66
CA GLY A 188 23.48 -6.49 8.01
C GLY A 188 23.10 -7.77 7.26
N GLY A 189 23.93 -8.17 6.29
CA GLY A 189 23.85 -9.45 5.58
C GLY A 189 24.17 -10.68 6.44
N GLU A 190 24.57 -10.47 7.69
CA GLU A 190 24.70 -11.46 8.77
C GLU A 190 23.44 -11.62 9.62
N ASN A 191 22.33 -10.98 9.22
CA ASN A 191 21.00 -11.06 9.85
C ASN A 191 20.95 -10.47 11.28
N LYS A 192 21.77 -9.44 11.53
CA LYS A 192 21.72 -8.59 12.72
C LYS A 192 21.29 -7.17 12.35
N LEU A 193 20.73 -6.43 13.31
CA LEU A 193 20.65 -4.97 13.23
C LEU A 193 21.64 -4.32 14.19
N LEU A 194 22.08 -3.11 13.84
CA LEU A 194 22.90 -2.24 14.70
C LEU A 194 22.19 -0.88 14.84
N LEU A 195 21.94 -0.45 16.07
CA LEU A 195 21.49 0.91 16.38
C LEU A 195 22.72 1.77 16.69
N TRP A 196 22.85 2.91 16.01
CA TRP A 196 24.01 3.79 16.09
C TRP A 196 23.65 5.14 16.68
N ASN A 197 24.54 5.72 17.49
CA ASN A 197 24.59 7.17 17.71
C ASN A 197 25.52 7.78 16.65
N VAL A 198 24.95 8.37 15.60
CA VAL A 198 25.74 9.05 14.55
C VAL A 198 26.54 10.23 15.12
N GLY A 199 26.15 10.79 16.27
CA GLY A 199 26.89 11.88 16.92
C GLY A 199 28.25 11.45 17.50
N THR A 200 28.40 10.19 17.90
CA THR A 200 29.65 9.63 18.45
C THR A 200 30.30 8.59 17.53
N GLY A 201 29.55 8.03 16.59
CA GLY A 201 29.97 6.92 15.73
C GLY A 201 29.81 5.53 16.37
N GLU A 202 29.24 5.46 17.58
CA GLU A 202 29.17 4.22 18.38
C GLU A 202 27.93 3.39 18.05
N ALA A 203 28.09 2.06 18.04
CA ALA A 203 26.98 1.13 18.06
C ALA A 203 26.45 1.01 19.50
N LEU A 204 25.24 1.49 19.74
CA LEU A 204 24.57 1.48 21.04
C LEU A 204 23.97 0.11 21.38
N LEU A 205 23.51 -0.63 20.36
CA LEU A 205 22.83 -1.90 20.52
C LEU A 205 23.08 -2.80 19.30
N GLU A 206 23.40 -4.07 19.55
CA GLU A 206 23.36 -5.14 18.56
C GLU A 206 22.09 -5.99 18.76
N ILE A 207 21.25 -6.07 17.73
CA ILE A 207 20.01 -6.83 17.74
C ILE A 207 20.20 -8.08 16.89
N ALA A 208 20.25 -9.24 17.53
CA ALA A 208 20.33 -10.55 16.88
C ALA A 208 19.04 -11.36 17.12
N GLY A 209 18.75 -12.32 16.24
CA GLY A 209 17.59 -13.21 16.38
C GLY A 209 16.90 -13.54 15.05
N HIS A 210 17.08 -12.72 14.02
CA HIS A 210 16.59 -13.00 12.67
C HIS A 210 17.37 -14.17 12.05
N PRO A 211 16.72 -15.30 11.68
CA PRO A 211 17.43 -16.50 11.23
C PRO A 211 17.87 -16.43 9.76
N ASP A 212 17.31 -15.49 8.98
CA ASP A 212 17.57 -15.31 7.54
C ASP A 212 17.56 -13.81 7.20
N GLN A 213 17.78 -13.46 5.94
CA GLN A 213 17.98 -12.09 5.48
C GLN A 213 16.82 -11.16 5.86
N ILE A 214 17.17 -10.05 6.52
CA ILE A 214 16.28 -8.92 6.79
C ILE A 214 16.07 -8.11 5.49
N TRP A 215 14.81 -7.79 5.17
CA TRP A 215 14.42 -7.15 3.91
C TRP A 215 13.95 -5.70 4.05
N SER A 216 13.40 -5.30 5.20
CA SER A 216 13.07 -3.91 5.49
C SER A 216 13.00 -3.62 6.99
N ILE A 217 13.14 -2.33 7.30
CA ILE A 217 12.98 -1.69 8.61
C ILE A 217 11.94 -0.58 8.42
N GLY A 218 11.03 -0.40 9.39
CA GLY A 218 10.17 0.78 9.46
C GLY A 218 9.85 1.15 10.91
N PHE A 219 10.16 2.37 11.32
CA PHE A 219 9.78 2.87 12.64
C PHE A 219 8.29 3.16 12.75
N ASN A 220 7.74 3.09 13.97
CA ASN A 220 6.43 3.63 14.29
C ASN A 220 6.47 5.16 14.42
N TYR A 221 5.32 5.80 14.67
CA TYR A 221 5.21 7.26 14.61
C TYR A 221 6.13 8.00 15.60
N ASP A 222 6.35 7.44 16.80
CA ASP A 222 7.18 8.01 17.87
C ASP A 222 8.60 7.41 17.98
N GLY A 223 8.92 6.38 17.18
CA GLY A 223 10.22 5.71 17.16
C GLY A 223 10.45 4.68 18.28
N THR A 224 9.53 4.54 19.25
CA THR A 224 9.66 3.56 20.35
C THR A 224 9.74 2.11 19.86
N HIS A 225 9.17 1.84 18.68
CA HIS A 225 9.16 0.53 18.06
C HIS A 225 9.57 0.58 16.58
N PHE A 226 10.09 -0.54 16.08
CA PHE A 226 10.30 -0.74 14.64
C PHE A 226 9.79 -2.09 14.18
N VAL A 227 9.24 -2.13 12.97
CA VAL A 227 8.83 -3.35 12.29
C VAL A 227 9.94 -3.81 11.35
N THR A 228 10.18 -5.11 11.29
CA THR A 228 11.08 -5.75 10.34
C THR A 228 10.39 -6.84 9.56
N THR A 229 10.84 -7.06 8.33
CA THR A 229 10.49 -8.22 7.51
C THR A 229 11.71 -9.08 7.25
N CYS A 230 11.51 -10.40 7.25
CA CYS A 230 12.59 -11.38 7.13
C CYS A 230 12.23 -12.48 6.11
N LYS A 231 13.28 -13.08 5.54
CA LYS A 231 13.22 -14.15 4.54
C LYS A 231 12.72 -15.50 5.09
N ASP A 232 12.61 -15.64 6.42
CA ASP A 232 11.81 -16.67 7.10
C ASP A 232 10.29 -16.44 6.99
N LYS A 233 9.87 -15.43 6.22
CA LYS A 233 8.50 -14.94 6.00
C LYS A 233 7.85 -14.27 7.21
N LYS A 234 8.55 -14.13 8.33
CA LYS A 234 7.99 -13.49 9.53
C LYS A 234 8.07 -11.97 9.45
N ILE A 235 7.06 -11.35 10.04
CA ILE A 235 7.02 -9.92 10.39
C ILE A 235 7.27 -9.86 11.90
N ARG A 236 8.11 -8.92 12.35
CA ARG A 236 8.41 -8.72 13.78
C ARG A 236 8.30 -7.24 14.13
N ILE A 237 7.63 -6.93 15.23
CA ILE A 237 7.72 -5.62 15.90
C ILE A 237 8.66 -5.78 17.10
N LEU A 238 9.60 -4.85 17.24
CA LEU A 238 10.61 -4.84 18.29
C LEU A 238 10.63 -3.48 19.02
N ASP A 239 10.98 -3.47 20.31
CA ASP A 239 11.34 -2.23 21.02
C ASP A 239 12.71 -1.73 20.51
N THR A 240 12.82 -0.43 20.25
CA THR A 240 14.03 0.17 19.65
C THR A 240 15.24 0.19 20.59
N ARG A 241 15.03 0.18 21.92
CA ARG A 241 16.07 0.36 22.95
C ARG A 241 16.56 -0.97 23.54
N SER A 242 15.67 -1.96 23.69
CA SER A 242 16.06 -3.32 24.13
C SER A 242 16.34 -4.27 22.98
N GLY A 243 15.74 -4.04 21.80
CA GLY A 243 15.81 -4.96 20.67
C GLY A 243 14.98 -6.23 20.86
N GLU A 244 14.15 -6.31 21.89
CA GLU A 244 13.29 -7.46 22.16
C GLU A 244 12.13 -7.52 21.16
N VAL A 245 11.79 -8.73 20.70
CA VAL A 245 10.65 -8.97 19.82
C VAL A 245 9.36 -8.98 20.65
N LEU A 246 8.57 -7.91 20.55
CA LEU A 246 7.30 -7.77 21.26
C LEU A 246 6.19 -8.58 20.59
N HIS A 247 6.15 -8.54 19.25
CA HIS A 247 5.16 -9.27 18.45
C HIS A 247 5.83 -9.91 17.23
N GLU A 248 5.48 -11.15 16.93
CA GLU A 248 5.93 -11.91 15.76
C GLU A 248 4.72 -12.54 15.07
N GLY A 249 4.68 -12.53 13.74
CA GLY A 249 3.64 -13.21 12.99
C GLY A 249 4.06 -13.66 11.60
N MET A 250 3.28 -14.55 11.00
CA MET A 250 3.46 -14.92 9.60
C MET A 250 3.02 -13.77 8.68
N GLY A 251 3.95 -13.33 7.83
CA GLY A 251 3.63 -12.47 6.70
C GLY A 251 3.13 -13.26 5.50
N HIS A 252 3.50 -12.84 4.30
CA HIS A 252 2.94 -13.38 3.06
C HIS A 252 3.59 -14.72 2.67
N GLU A 253 2.81 -15.63 2.05
CA GLU A 253 3.28 -16.99 1.71
C GLU A 253 4.39 -17.04 0.64
N GLY A 254 4.59 -15.98 -0.13
CA GLY A 254 5.57 -15.92 -1.22
C GLY A 254 7.03 -16.12 -0.78
N VAL A 255 7.91 -16.34 -1.76
CA VAL A 255 9.37 -16.49 -1.55
C VAL A 255 10.17 -15.23 -1.88
N LYS A 256 9.49 -14.21 -2.43
CA LYS A 256 10.06 -12.90 -2.80
C LYS A 256 10.02 -11.93 -1.60
N PRO A 257 10.84 -10.87 -1.59
CA PRO A 257 10.87 -9.91 -0.49
C PRO A 257 9.51 -9.24 -0.23
N GLN A 258 9.18 -9.11 1.06
CA GLN A 258 8.02 -8.37 1.57
C GLN A 258 8.48 -7.10 2.31
N ARG A 259 7.68 -6.04 2.28
CA ARG A 259 7.88 -4.81 3.08
C ARG A 259 6.88 -4.72 4.21
N ALA A 260 7.26 -4.04 5.29
CA ALA A 260 6.35 -3.61 6.34
C ALA A 260 6.64 -2.15 6.71
N ILE A 261 5.59 -1.37 6.94
CA ILE A 261 5.66 -0.03 7.52
C ILE A 261 4.53 0.14 8.54
N PHE A 262 4.73 1.00 9.53
CA PHE A 262 3.64 1.47 10.37
C PHE A 262 2.80 2.53 9.66
N VAL A 263 1.53 2.61 10.03
CA VAL A 263 0.69 3.80 9.82
C VAL A 263 0.49 4.55 11.15
N ARG A 264 -0.01 5.79 11.10
CA ARG A 264 -0.04 6.73 12.24
C ARG A 264 -0.83 6.24 13.47
N ASP A 265 -1.73 5.27 13.31
CA ASP A 265 -2.48 4.64 14.40
C ASP A 265 -1.86 3.33 14.95
N GLY A 266 -0.63 3.00 14.55
CA GLY A 266 0.11 1.85 15.07
C GLY A 266 -0.18 0.52 14.37
N ARG A 267 -1.14 0.46 13.44
CA ARG A 267 -1.30 -0.69 12.53
C ARG A 267 -0.12 -0.78 11.55
N VAL A 268 0.08 -1.95 10.97
CA VAL A 268 1.17 -2.22 10.01
C VAL A 268 0.59 -2.49 8.63
N ILE A 269 1.03 -1.74 7.62
CA ILE A 269 0.84 -2.12 6.21
C ILE A 269 1.99 -3.02 5.79
N THR A 270 1.67 -4.16 5.19
CA THR A 270 2.65 -5.02 4.54
C THR A 270 2.35 -5.18 3.06
N THR A 271 3.40 -5.33 2.25
CA THR A 271 3.30 -5.67 0.83
C THR A 271 4.15 -6.91 0.58
N GLY A 272 3.68 -7.79 -0.30
CA GLY A 272 4.41 -9.01 -0.61
C GLY A 272 3.76 -9.77 -1.75
N PHE A 273 3.84 -11.10 -1.68
CA PHE A 273 3.42 -11.98 -2.75
C PHE A 273 2.66 -13.21 -2.23
N THR A 274 1.67 -13.67 -2.99
CA THR A 274 1.03 -14.97 -2.80
C THR A 274 2.03 -16.10 -3.09
N LYS A 275 1.65 -17.33 -2.72
CA LYS A 275 2.36 -18.55 -3.14
C LYS A 275 2.42 -18.75 -4.67
N ARG A 276 1.48 -18.16 -5.42
CA ARG A 276 1.47 -18.14 -6.90
C ARG A 276 2.28 -16.97 -7.49
N SER A 277 2.92 -16.16 -6.65
CA SER A 277 3.66 -14.94 -7.01
C SER A 277 2.81 -13.75 -7.53
N GLU A 278 1.52 -13.71 -7.24
CA GLU A 278 0.75 -12.46 -7.37
C GLU A 278 1.17 -11.48 -6.28
N ARG A 279 1.26 -10.19 -6.60
CA ARG A 279 1.52 -9.11 -5.65
C ARG A 279 0.27 -8.83 -4.85
N LEU A 280 0.44 -8.49 -3.58
CA LEU A 280 -0.67 -8.18 -2.69
C LEU A 280 -0.24 -7.15 -1.63
N TYR A 281 -1.21 -6.49 -1.00
CA TYR A 281 -0.99 -5.76 0.26
C TYR A 281 -1.88 -6.34 1.37
N ALA A 282 -1.46 -6.14 2.62
CA ALA A 282 -2.30 -6.35 3.79
C ALA A 282 -2.19 -5.19 4.79
N LEU A 283 -3.23 -5.01 5.59
CA LEU A 283 -3.22 -4.18 6.80
C LEU A 283 -3.36 -5.11 8.00
N ARG A 284 -2.45 -5.02 8.97
CA ARG A 284 -2.32 -5.95 10.11
C ARG A 284 -2.38 -5.17 11.42
N ALA A 285 -2.96 -5.78 12.45
CA ALA A 285 -2.91 -5.24 13.81
C ALA A 285 -1.51 -5.50 14.40
N PRO A 286 -0.97 -4.62 15.28
CA PRO A 286 0.38 -4.79 15.80
C PRO A 286 0.51 -6.01 16.72
N ASP A 287 -0.54 -6.34 17.47
CA ASP A 287 -0.67 -7.49 18.36
C ASP A 287 -0.97 -8.80 17.61
N ASN A 288 -1.73 -8.74 16.51
CA ASN A 288 -2.03 -9.89 15.65
C ASN A 288 -1.44 -9.72 14.24
N LEU A 289 -0.10 -9.82 14.15
CA LEU A 289 0.61 -9.75 12.87
C LEU A 289 0.32 -10.92 11.92
N SER A 290 -0.15 -12.07 12.41
CA SER A 290 -0.37 -13.27 11.59
C SER A 290 -1.67 -13.20 10.78
N GLN A 291 -2.75 -12.65 11.34
CA GLN A 291 -4.04 -12.54 10.67
C GLN A 291 -4.26 -11.09 10.20
N PRO A 292 -4.31 -10.83 8.89
CA PRO A 292 -4.56 -9.49 8.38
C PRO A 292 -6.01 -9.05 8.62
N ILE A 293 -6.18 -7.75 8.92
CA ILE A 293 -7.49 -7.07 9.01
C ILE A 293 -8.15 -7.01 7.63
N ILE A 294 -7.34 -6.79 6.60
CA ILE A 294 -7.68 -6.88 5.18
C ILE A 294 -6.41 -7.29 4.40
N GLU A 295 -6.58 -8.13 3.38
CA GLU A 295 -5.55 -8.52 2.42
C GLU A 295 -6.16 -8.52 1.01
N GLU A 296 -5.48 -7.93 0.02
CA GLU A 296 -5.99 -7.75 -1.36
C GLU A 296 -4.90 -8.09 -2.39
N GLU A 297 -5.19 -9.01 -3.31
CA GLU A 297 -4.35 -9.34 -4.47
C GLU A 297 -4.46 -8.24 -5.55
N LEU A 298 -3.32 -7.85 -6.13
CA LEU A 298 -3.18 -6.65 -6.95
C LEU A 298 -2.95 -6.96 -8.45
N ASP A 299 -1.89 -7.71 -8.76
CA ASP A 299 -1.50 -8.13 -10.13
C ASP A 299 -0.38 -9.19 -10.08
N THR A 300 -0.03 -9.80 -11.21
CA THR A 300 0.99 -10.87 -11.34
C THR A 300 2.42 -10.35 -11.57
N SER A 301 2.70 -9.07 -11.34
CA SER A 301 3.98 -8.46 -11.73
C SER A 301 5.12 -8.84 -10.78
N ASN A 302 6.37 -8.75 -11.27
CA ASN A 302 7.52 -9.29 -10.53
C ASN A 302 8.18 -8.34 -9.52
N GLY A 303 8.02 -7.02 -9.67
CA GLY A 303 8.69 -6.03 -8.82
C GLY A 303 8.09 -5.94 -7.41
N VAL A 304 8.96 -5.96 -6.39
CA VAL A 304 8.60 -5.72 -4.99
C VAL A 304 7.91 -4.35 -4.87
N LEU A 305 6.73 -4.32 -4.25
CA LEU A 305 6.00 -3.08 -3.98
C LEU A 305 6.53 -2.40 -2.72
N PHE A 306 6.87 -1.13 -2.84
CA PHE A 306 7.21 -0.25 -1.74
C PHE A 306 5.96 0.56 -1.37
N PRO A 307 5.42 0.43 -0.14
CA PRO A 307 4.40 1.33 0.37
C PRO A 307 5.07 2.64 0.81
N LEU A 308 4.66 3.75 0.19
CA LEU A 308 5.11 5.10 0.54
C LEU A 308 3.95 5.81 1.24
N TYR A 309 4.10 6.12 2.53
CA TYR A 309 3.00 6.60 3.38
C TYR A 309 3.16 8.08 3.78
N ASP A 310 2.10 8.85 3.59
CA ASP A 310 1.95 10.22 4.06
C ASP A 310 1.08 10.22 5.34
N GLU A 311 1.76 10.25 6.49
CA GLU A 311 1.15 10.22 7.81
C GLU A 311 0.24 11.43 8.11
N ASP A 312 0.36 12.54 7.38
CA ASP A 312 -0.46 13.74 7.58
C ASP A 312 -1.80 13.69 6.84
N THR A 313 -1.90 12.84 5.81
CA THR A 313 -3.13 12.63 5.05
C THR A 313 -3.73 11.23 5.24
N GLY A 314 -2.94 10.28 5.75
CA GLY A 314 -3.30 8.87 5.78
C GLY A 314 -3.17 8.20 4.40
N LEU A 315 -2.60 8.86 3.39
CA LEU A 315 -2.48 8.29 2.05
C LEU A 315 -1.27 7.36 1.92
N VAL A 316 -1.44 6.26 1.20
CA VAL A 316 -0.36 5.33 0.86
C VAL A 316 -0.31 5.08 -0.65
N TYR A 317 0.90 5.18 -1.20
CA TYR A 317 1.21 4.99 -2.61
C TYR A 317 2.00 3.70 -2.78
N LEU A 318 1.46 2.74 -3.54
CA LEU A 318 2.12 1.47 -3.84
C LEU A 318 2.81 1.57 -5.20
N CYS A 319 4.12 1.35 -5.21
CA CYS A 319 4.94 1.40 -6.43
C CYS A 319 6.08 0.36 -6.36
N GLY A 320 6.41 -0.32 -7.47
CA GLY A 320 7.47 -1.33 -7.50
C GLY A 320 8.44 -1.15 -8.69
N LYS A 321 9.65 -1.68 -8.57
CA LYS A 321 10.66 -1.54 -9.63
C LYS A 321 10.20 -2.26 -10.91
N GLY A 322 10.29 -1.56 -12.04
CA GLY A 322 9.79 -2.02 -13.34
C GLY A 322 8.31 -1.70 -13.61
N ASP A 323 7.55 -1.18 -12.63
CA ASP A 323 6.16 -0.78 -12.87
C ASP A 323 6.06 0.48 -13.75
N CYS A 324 5.01 0.54 -14.57
CA CYS A 324 4.56 1.77 -15.23
C CYS A 324 3.45 2.49 -14.46
N ALA A 325 3.04 1.97 -13.30
CA ALA A 325 1.86 2.40 -12.55
C ALA A 325 2.15 2.63 -11.06
N ILE A 326 1.44 3.60 -10.47
CA ILE A 326 1.44 3.90 -9.03
C ILE A 326 -0.01 3.87 -8.57
N ARG A 327 -0.37 2.89 -7.73
CA ARG A 327 -1.71 2.79 -7.11
C ARG A 327 -1.72 3.59 -5.82
N TYR A 328 -2.81 4.29 -5.48
CA TYR A 328 -2.89 5.03 -4.21
C TYR A 328 -4.24 4.89 -3.50
N TYR A 329 -4.15 4.84 -2.18
CA TYR A 329 -5.20 4.47 -1.24
C TYR A 329 -5.24 5.44 -0.05
N GLU A 330 -6.40 5.59 0.57
CA GLU A 330 -6.57 6.26 1.87
C GLU A 330 -6.66 5.21 2.99
N VAL A 331 -5.84 5.34 4.03
CA VAL A 331 -5.87 4.51 5.24
C VAL A 331 -6.65 5.26 6.32
N ASN A 332 -7.72 4.65 6.84
CA ASN A 332 -8.49 5.21 7.95
C ASN A 332 -9.07 4.11 8.88
N GLN A 333 -9.92 4.52 9.81
CA GLN A 333 -10.56 3.62 10.81
C GLN A 333 -11.96 3.14 10.38
N GLU A 334 -12.41 3.46 9.17
CA GLU A 334 -13.70 3.07 8.61
C GLU A 334 -13.52 1.88 7.66
N TYR A 335 -14.22 0.76 7.89
CA TYR A 335 -14.15 -0.42 7.01
C TYR A 335 -14.41 -0.06 5.52
N PRO A 336 -13.64 -0.58 4.54
CA PRO A 336 -12.59 -1.62 4.61
C PRO A 336 -11.20 -1.18 5.11
N TYR A 337 -11.07 -0.01 5.75
CA TYR A 337 -9.86 0.59 6.33
C TYR A 337 -8.82 1.07 5.31
N MET A 338 -8.60 0.31 4.24
CA MET A 338 -7.80 0.69 3.07
C MET A 338 -8.75 0.98 1.92
N HIS A 339 -8.79 2.23 1.46
CA HIS A 339 -9.75 2.68 0.45
C HIS A 339 -9.03 3.09 -0.82
N TYR A 340 -9.15 2.29 -1.90
CA TYR A 340 -8.61 2.64 -3.21
C TYR A 340 -9.16 3.99 -3.70
N ILE A 341 -8.26 4.88 -4.13
CA ILE A 341 -8.63 6.17 -4.74
C ILE A 341 -8.55 6.06 -6.25
N ASN A 342 -7.35 5.79 -6.77
CA ASN A 342 -7.05 5.75 -8.19
C ASN A 342 -5.66 5.13 -8.46
N THR A 343 -5.33 4.92 -9.73
CA THR A 343 -4.00 4.51 -10.21
C THR A 343 -3.51 5.52 -11.23
N TYR A 344 -2.31 6.06 -11.04
CA TYR A 344 -1.64 6.85 -12.07
C TYR A 344 -0.74 5.96 -12.93
N THR A 345 -0.78 6.12 -14.24
CA THR A 345 -0.02 5.30 -15.21
C THR A 345 0.86 6.18 -16.11
N THR A 346 1.96 5.61 -16.58
CA THR A 346 2.97 6.26 -17.41
C THR A 346 3.45 5.32 -18.52
N SER A 347 4.13 5.83 -19.55
CA SER A 347 4.64 4.99 -20.66
C SER A 347 5.97 4.27 -20.34
N GLU A 348 6.79 4.85 -19.46
CA GLU A 348 8.14 4.36 -19.15
C GLU A 348 8.21 3.73 -17.75
N PRO A 349 8.81 2.53 -17.58
CA PRO A 349 8.87 1.87 -16.29
C PRO A 349 9.81 2.59 -15.31
N GLN A 350 9.45 2.58 -14.03
CA GLN A 350 10.25 3.18 -12.96
C GLN A 350 11.44 2.32 -12.56
N ARG A 351 12.60 2.96 -12.37
CA ARG A 351 13.88 2.35 -11.99
C ARG A 351 14.37 2.80 -10.60
N ALA A 352 14.07 4.04 -10.21
CA ALA A 352 14.18 4.55 -8.85
C ALA A 352 13.00 5.49 -8.55
N VAL A 353 12.61 5.65 -7.27
CA VAL A 353 11.44 6.45 -6.88
C VAL A 353 11.73 7.21 -5.59
N GLY A 354 11.72 8.54 -5.64
CA GLY A 354 11.82 9.41 -4.47
C GLY A 354 10.45 9.88 -3.97
N PHE A 355 10.24 9.90 -2.67
CA PHE A 355 9.01 10.38 -2.02
C PHE A 355 9.29 11.70 -1.30
N GLN A 356 8.52 12.74 -1.59
CA GLN A 356 8.70 14.07 -0.99
C GLN A 356 8.05 14.14 0.39
N CYS A 357 8.83 14.45 1.43
CA CYS A 357 8.29 14.78 2.76
C CYS A 357 7.42 16.05 2.71
N LYS A 358 6.42 16.15 3.59
CA LYS A 358 5.41 17.24 3.60
C LYS A 358 5.99 18.66 3.51
N ARG A 359 7.14 18.91 4.14
CA ARG A 359 7.87 20.19 4.11
C ARG A 359 8.30 20.67 2.71
N GLY A 360 8.16 19.84 1.66
CA GLY A 360 8.55 20.17 0.27
C GLY A 360 7.40 20.23 -0.75
N VAL A 361 6.14 20.19 -0.32
CA VAL A 361 4.96 20.27 -1.23
C VAL A 361 4.43 21.70 -1.36
N SER A 362 3.89 22.04 -2.52
CA SER A 362 3.26 23.33 -2.81
C SER A 362 1.86 23.41 -2.18
N SER A 363 1.83 23.75 -0.89
CA SER A 363 0.59 23.86 -0.13
C SER A 363 -0.38 24.96 -0.62
N GLU A 364 0.12 25.91 -1.41
CA GLU A 364 -0.67 26.98 -2.02
C GLU A 364 -1.42 26.49 -3.27
N GLU A 365 -0.86 25.53 -4.02
CA GLU A 365 -1.54 24.92 -5.18
C GLU A 365 -2.46 23.74 -4.82
N ASN A 366 -2.57 23.39 -3.52
CA ASN A 366 -3.21 22.16 -3.02
C ASN A 366 -2.46 20.86 -3.41
N GLU A 367 -1.14 20.94 -3.63
CA GLU A 367 -0.28 19.76 -3.78
C GLU A 367 -0.14 19.06 -2.41
N ILE A 368 -0.63 17.84 -2.29
CA ILE A 368 -0.57 17.07 -1.04
C ILE A 368 0.66 16.16 -0.96
N ASN A 369 1.20 15.74 -2.11
CA ASN A 369 2.38 14.86 -2.18
C ASN A 369 3.08 15.01 -3.55
N ARG A 370 4.36 14.62 -3.63
CA ARG A 370 5.16 14.65 -4.85
C ARG A 370 6.09 13.43 -4.92
N ILE A 371 6.12 12.77 -6.08
CA ILE A 371 6.95 11.60 -6.35
C ILE A 371 7.95 11.91 -7.47
N TYR A 372 9.23 11.63 -7.25
CA TYR A 372 10.32 11.77 -8.23
C TYR A 372 10.62 10.40 -8.83
N LYS A 373 9.92 10.04 -9.90
CA LYS A 373 10.05 8.75 -10.59
C LYS A 373 11.16 8.84 -11.63
N LEU A 374 12.28 8.17 -11.39
CA LEU A 374 13.36 8.04 -12.37
C LEU A 374 13.09 6.82 -13.27
N THR A 375 12.89 7.09 -14.55
CA THR A 375 12.66 6.10 -15.62
C THR A 375 13.92 5.34 -16.01
N THR A 376 13.76 4.22 -16.71
CA THR A 376 14.86 3.49 -17.36
C THR A 376 15.60 4.29 -18.45
N LYS A 377 15.05 5.43 -18.90
CA LYS A 377 15.68 6.34 -19.88
C LYS A 377 16.53 7.45 -19.24
N GLY A 378 16.70 7.44 -17.92
CA GLY A 378 17.47 8.47 -17.20
C GLY A 378 16.72 9.80 -17.05
N VAL A 379 15.39 9.79 -17.24
CA VAL A 379 14.50 10.96 -17.07
C VAL A 379 13.77 10.86 -15.74
N VAL A 380 13.76 11.95 -14.97
CA VAL A 380 13.01 12.06 -13.70
C VAL A 380 11.62 12.65 -13.99
N ASP A 381 10.61 11.79 -14.06
CA ASP A 381 9.21 12.22 -14.05
C ASP A 381 8.89 12.78 -12.65
N VAL A 382 8.65 14.09 -12.54
CA VAL A 382 8.18 14.71 -11.30
C VAL A 382 6.65 14.68 -11.30
N LEU A 383 6.08 13.89 -10.39
CA LEU A 383 4.66 13.56 -10.33
C LEU A 383 4.02 14.24 -9.12
N GLN A 384 3.18 15.24 -9.36
CA GLN A 384 2.57 16.07 -8.32
C GLN A 384 1.12 15.61 -8.08
N PHE A 385 0.76 15.37 -6.82
CA PHE A 385 -0.58 14.89 -6.44
C PHE A 385 -1.40 16.01 -5.78
N PHE A 386 -2.57 16.28 -6.32
CA PHE A 386 -3.42 17.41 -5.96
C PHE A 386 -4.78 16.98 -5.43
N VAL A 387 -5.32 17.74 -4.46
CA VAL A 387 -6.75 17.70 -4.12
C VAL A 387 -7.47 18.83 -4.87
N PRO A 388 -8.49 18.55 -5.70
CA PRO A 388 -9.21 19.61 -6.40
C PRO A 388 -10.05 20.43 -5.41
N ARG A 389 -9.68 21.71 -5.25
CA ARG A 389 -10.40 22.71 -4.45
C ARG A 389 -10.71 23.95 -5.30
N LYS A 390 -11.84 24.58 -5.04
CA LYS A 390 -12.31 25.81 -5.72
C LYS A 390 -12.05 27.04 -4.84
N SER A 391 -10.84 27.18 -4.32
CA SER A 391 -10.47 28.27 -3.41
C SER A 391 -8.95 28.48 -3.40
N ASP A 392 -8.54 29.73 -3.52
CA ASP A 392 -7.14 30.18 -3.43
C ASP A 392 -6.70 30.46 -1.98
N LEU A 393 -7.57 30.15 -1.00
CA LEU A 393 -7.26 30.22 0.43
C LEU A 393 -6.53 28.94 0.87
N PHE A 394 -5.60 29.08 1.82
CA PHE A 394 -4.89 27.93 2.39
C PHE A 394 -5.85 26.91 3.03
N GLN A 395 -5.80 25.66 2.59
CA GLN A 395 -6.72 24.61 3.03
C GLN A 395 -6.19 23.90 4.28
N HIS A 396 -6.43 24.48 5.46
CA HIS A 396 -6.01 23.93 6.75
C HIS A 396 -6.42 22.46 6.98
N ASP A 397 -7.50 21.97 6.35
CA ASP A 397 -7.93 20.57 6.49
C ASP A 397 -7.08 19.58 5.67
N LEU A 398 -6.29 20.04 4.69
CA LEU A 398 -5.35 19.23 3.91
C LEU A 398 -3.93 19.22 4.50
N TYR A 399 -3.63 20.20 5.36
CA TYR A 399 -2.30 20.47 5.91
C TYR A 399 -2.37 20.64 7.44
N PRO A 400 -2.54 19.54 8.20
CA PRO A 400 -2.27 19.55 9.64
C PRO A 400 -0.77 19.82 9.90
N ASP A 401 -0.41 20.09 11.15
CA ASP A 401 1.00 20.28 11.51
C ASP A 401 1.79 18.97 11.30
N THR A 402 2.84 19.07 10.48
CA THR A 402 3.70 17.99 10.02
C THR A 402 4.97 17.88 10.88
N ARG A 403 5.78 16.82 10.74
CA ARG A 403 7.06 16.71 11.46
C ARG A 403 7.97 17.92 11.24
N SER A 404 8.49 18.45 12.34
CA SER A 404 9.52 19.48 12.33
C SER A 404 10.90 18.90 12.03
N THR A 405 11.83 19.75 11.61
CA THR A 405 13.27 19.45 11.62
C THR A 405 13.87 19.48 13.02
N VAL A 406 13.15 19.97 14.04
CA VAL A 406 13.63 19.97 15.43
C VAL A 406 13.34 18.60 16.07
N PRO A 407 14.34 17.79 16.44
CA PRO A 407 14.13 16.52 17.14
C PRO A 407 13.50 16.76 18.53
N ALA A 408 12.71 15.80 19.03
CA ALA A 408 12.04 15.94 20.32
C ALA A 408 12.85 15.37 21.50
N LEU A 409 13.90 14.60 21.21
CA LEU A 409 14.83 13.99 22.17
C LEU A 409 16.25 14.00 21.59
N THR A 410 17.28 13.92 22.44
CA THR A 410 18.60 13.48 21.99
C THR A 410 18.69 11.95 21.94
N ALA A 411 19.78 11.40 21.38
CA ALA A 411 20.02 9.96 21.37
C ALA A 411 20.12 9.41 22.81
N GLU A 412 20.85 10.14 23.65
CA GLU A 412 21.13 9.82 25.05
C GLU A 412 19.83 9.80 25.86
N GLU A 413 18.98 10.81 25.70
CA GLU A 413 17.67 10.89 26.36
C GLU A 413 16.73 9.74 26.00
N PHE A 414 16.76 9.28 24.75
CA PHE A 414 15.97 8.14 24.30
C PHE A 414 16.49 6.82 24.90
N MET A 415 17.81 6.65 25.01
CA MET A 415 18.43 5.49 25.66
C MET A 415 18.29 5.51 27.20
N GLU A 416 18.18 6.68 27.83
CA GLU A 416 17.71 6.84 29.23
C GLU A 416 16.25 6.38 29.41
N GLY A 417 15.51 6.15 28.32
CA GLY A 417 14.15 5.64 28.32
C GLY A 417 13.05 6.70 28.23
N LYS A 418 13.38 7.97 27.94
CA LYS A 418 12.37 9.01 27.68
C LYS A 418 11.68 8.71 26.35
N ASN A 419 10.35 8.74 26.35
CA ASN A 419 9.51 8.66 25.15
C ASN A 419 8.89 10.03 24.88
N ALA A 420 8.83 10.44 23.61
CA ALA A 420 8.21 11.69 23.18
C ALA A 420 7.45 11.48 21.86
N VAL A 421 6.41 12.27 21.63
CA VAL A 421 5.83 12.41 20.29
C VAL A 421 6.75 13.29 19.42
N PRO A 422 6.71 13.17 18.08
CA PRO A 422 7.48 14.04 17.21
C PRO A 422 7.05 15.50 17.38
N ASN A 423 8.02 16.42 17.42
CA ASN A 423 7.73 17.85 17.30
C ASN A 423 7.06 18.12 15.94
N THR A 424 5.99 18.91 15.94
CA THR A 424 5.29 19.31 14.72
C THR A 424 5.46 20.79 14.40
N GLN A 425 5.22 21.15 13.15
CA GLN A 425 5.22 22.53 12.65
C GLN A 425 4.17 22.68 11.52
N PRO A 426 3.60 23.89 11.33
CA PRO A 426 2.70 24.14 10.21
C PRO A 426 3.43 24.00 8.87
N VAL A 427 2.80 23.31 7.91
CA VAL A 427 3.32 23.14 6.54
C VAL A 427 3.57 24.49 5.86
N ASN A 428 2.72 25.48 6.12
CA ASN A 428 2.90 26.86 5.69
C ASN A 428 2.86 27.82 6.91
N PRO A 429 4.02 28.22 7.46
CA PRO A 429 4.07 29.11 8.63
C PRO A 429 3.44 30.49 8.39
N ALA A 430 3.47 31.01 7.15
CA ALA A 430 2.86 32.30 6.83
C ALA A 430 1.32 32.22 6.88
N ALA A 431 0.75 31.16 6.30
CA ALA A 431 -0.69 30.90 6.39
C ALA A 431 -1.16 30.62 7.83
N ALA A 432 -0.36 29.92 8.63
CA ALA A 432 -0.65 29.68 10.05
C ALA A 432 -0.68 30.96 10.91
N GLN A 433 0.19 31.95 10.60
CA GLN A 433 0.16 33.26 11.25
C GLN A 433 -0.98 34.16 10.75
N ALA A 434 -1.40 33.99 9.50
CA ALA A 434 -2.49 34.73 8.86
C ALA A 434 -3.87 34.28 9.37
N LYS A 435 -4.21 34.65 10.62
CA LYS A 435 -5.54 34.41 11.23
C LYS A 435 -6.67 34.66 10.22
N PRO A 436 -7.50 33.65 9.89
CA PRO A 436 -8.48 33.78 8.83
C PRO A 436 -9.48 34.89 9.17
N LYS A 437 -9.55 35.91 8.32
CA LYS A 437 -10.53 37.00 8.42
C LYS A 437 -11.90 36.51 7.98
N ILE A 438 -12.51 35.63 8.79
CA ILE A 438 -13.87 35.13 8.57
C ILE A 438 -14.85 36.31 8.80
N GLN A 439 -15.11 37.06 7.73
CA GLN A 439 -16.22 38.00 7.69
C GLN A 439 -17.53 37.21 7.63
N VAL A 440 -17.99 36.76 8.80
CA VAL A 440 -19.35 36.22 8.95
C VAL A 440 -20.31 37.36 8.63
N ALA A 441 -20.85 37.37 7.42
CA ALA A 441 -21.93 38.26 7.03
C ALA A 441 -23.17 37.92 7.87
N LYS A 442 -23.32 38.63 9.00
CA LYS A 442 -24.46 38.50 9.92
C LYS A 442 -25.75 38.94 9.22
N LYS A 443 -26.36 38.05 8.44
CA LYS A 443 -27.77 38.19 8.06
C LYS A 443 -28.59 38.32 9.34
N ALA A 444 -29.42 39.36 9.43
CA ALA A 444 -30.23 39.61 10.61
C ALA A 444 -31.19 38.43 10.86
N ASN A 445 -31.40 38.05 12.12
CA ASN A 445 -32.36 37.01 12.46
C ASN A 445 -33.79 37.55 12.33
N ILE A 446 -34.42 37.26 11.19
CA ILE A 446 -35.74 37.80 10.81
C ILE A 446 -36.84 37.35 11.79
N LEU A 447 -36.66 36.23 12.49
CA LEU A 447 -37.61 35.74 13.50
C LEU A 447 -37.89 36.76 14.62
N ASN A 448 -36.95 37.65 14.93
CA ASN A 448 -37.13 38.67 15.96
C ASN A 448 -38.01 39.86 15.52
N GLN A 449 -38.49 39.90 14.27
CA GLN A 449 -39.39 40.96 13.77
C GLN A 449 -40.87 40.52 13.69
N LEU A 450 -41.17 39.25 13.96
CA LEU A 450 -42.54 38.74 14.04
C LEU A 450 -43.08 38.92 15.47
N ALA A 451 -43.62 40.11 15.75
CA ALA A 451 -44.37 40.35 16.98
C ALA A 451 -45.63 39.46 17.01
N PRO A 452 -45.97 38.82 18.15
CA PRO A 452 -47.19 38.03 18.25
C PRO A 452 -48.43 38.92 18.13
N THR A 453 -49.38 38.53 17.27
CA THR A 453 -50.63 39.26 17.06
C THR A 453 -51.41 39.39 18.37
N ALA A 454 -51.67 40.62 18.81
CA ALA A 454 -52.41 40.87 20.04
C ALA A 454 -53.88 40.44 19.89
N ALA A 455 -54.38 39.69 20.88
CA ALA A 455 -55.81 39.41 21.04
C ALA A 455 -56.53 40.57 21.77
N GLU A 456 -57.85 40.61 21.64
CA GLU A 456 -58.67 41.79 21.91
C GLU A 456 -58.98 42.02 23.41
N SER A 457 -59.41 43.24 23.74
CA SER A 457 -59.46 43.78 25.11
C SER A 457 -60.75 43.51 25.89
N ALA A 458 -60.63 43.27 27.21
CA ALA A 458 -61.71 43.40 28.20
C ALA A 458 -61.19 44.01 29.53
N PRO A 459 -62.02 44.68 30.36
CA PRO A 459 -61.53 45.74 31.26
C PRO A 459 -61.76 45.40 32.77
N PRO A 460 -61.78 46.33 33.76
CA PRO A 460 -60.70 46.39 34.74
C PRO A 460 -61.14 46.30 36.23
N ARG A 461 -60.23 45.91 37.14
CA ARG A 461 -60.38 46.15 38.60
C ARG A 461 -59.07 46.50 39.29
N SER A 462 -59.18 47.30 40.35
CA SER A 462 -58.12 47.86 41.18
C SER A 462 -57.86 47.03 42.44
N TYR A 463 -56.66 47.13 43.03
CA TYR A 463 -56.44 47.89 44.28
C TYR A 463 -54.96 47.89 44.74
N SER A 464 -54.64 48.84 45.61
CA SER A 464 -53.46 49.00 46.47
C SER A 464 -53.54 48.07 47.71
N GLU A 465 -52.55 47.87 48.59
CA GLU A 465 -51.17 48.39 48.78
C GLU A 465 -50.39 47.50 49.79
N GLN A 466 -49.04 47.55 49.78
CA GLN A 466 -48.13 47.21 50.91
C GLN A 466 -48.15 45.73 51.43
N SER A 467 -47.13 45.14 52.07
CA SER A 467 -45.83 45.62 52.61
C SER A 467 -44.70 44.53 52.57
N SER A 468 -43.49 44.96 52.20
CA SER A 468 -42.11 44.69 52.73
C SER A 468 -41.79 43.56 53.75
N PRO A 469 -40.49 43.17 53.96
CA PRO A 469 -39.30 43.12 53.05
C PRO A 469 -38.26 41.98 53.35
N GLN A 470 -37.07 42.04 52.69
CA GLN A 470 -35.75 41.46 53.11
C GLN A 470 -35.55 39.92 53.05
N VAL A 471 -34.34 39.33 52.88
CA VAL A 471 -32.98 39.84 52.50
C VAL A 471 -32.17 38.78 51.70
N SER A 472 -30.99 39.15 51.20
CA SER A 472 -30.12 38.39 50.26
C SER A 472 -29.23 37.27 50.84
N ALA A 473 -28.69 36.45 49.92
CA ALA A 473 -27.57 35.48 50.06
C ALA A 473 -26.20 36.17 50.40
N PRO A 474 -24.98 35.54 50.44
CA PRO A 474 -24.50 34.22 49.92
C PRO A 474 -23.50 33.52 50.93
N PRO A 475 -22.29 32.97 50.58
CA PRO A 475 -21.80 32.11 49.47
C PRO A 475 -21.17 30.75 49.96
N SER A 476 -20.49 30.00 49.08
CA SER A 476 -19.81 28.70 49.33
C SER A 476 -18.38 28.79 49.94
N PRO A 477 -17.87 27.69 50.56
CA PRO A 477 -16.42 27.41 50.58
C PRO A 477 -16.01 25.92 50.32
N ARG A 478 -14.69 25.63 50.43
CA ARG A 478 -13.97 24.38 50.06
C ARG A 478 -13.67 23.45 51.28
N PRO A 479 -13.15 22.21 51.07
CA PRO A 479 -13.09 21.16 52.10
C PRO A 479 -11.83 21.15 53.01
N GLN A 480 -11.82 20.28 54.04
CA GLN A 480 -10.72 20.02 54.98
C GLN A 480 -10.39 18.52 55.14
N GLN A 481 -9.33 18.20 55.90
CA GLN A 481 -8.71 16.88 56.07
C GLN A 481 -9.07 16.17 57.40
N THR A 482 -8.85 14.86 57.47
CA THR A 482 -8.68 14.10 58.74
C THR A 482 -7.73 12.90 58.56
N GLN A 483 -7.25 12.29 59.66
CA GLN A 483 -6.10 11.36 59.68
C GLN A 483 -6.34 10.05 60.46
N GLN A 484 -5.51 9.01 60.15
CA GLN A 484 -5.17 7.80 60.97
C GLN A 484 -6.34 6.81 61.25
N ARG A 485 -6.15 5.47 61.41
CA ARG A 485 -5.01 4.62 61.86
C ARG A 485 -4.94 3.25 61.11
N ARG A 486 -3.91 2.44 61.39
CA ARG A 486 -3.85 0.96 61.16
C ARG A 486 -3.79 0.18 62.49
N PRO A 487 -4.30 -1.06 62.52
CA PRO A 487 -3.47 -2.28 62.72
C PRO A 487 -3.85 -3.42 61.73
N VAL A 488 -3.46 -4.71 61.90
CA VAL A 488 -2.12 -5.35 61.82
C VAL A 488 -2.22 -6.89 62.07
N ILE A 489 -1.46 -7.72 61.31
CA ILE A 489 -1.17 -9.19 61.52
C ILE A 489 -2.34 -10.20 61.34
N ASP A 490 -2.23 -11.44 60.82
CA ASP A 490 -1.26 -12.18 59.94
C ASP A 490 -1.94 -13.46 59.35
N ASP A 491 -1.33 -14.08 58.33
CA ASP A 491 -1.10 -15.53 57.96
C ASP A 491 -2.05 -16.68 58.45
N ASP A 492 -2.10 -17.91 57.89
CA ASP A 492 -1.04 -18.70 57.22
C ASP A 492 -1.53 -19.96 56.42
N MET A 493 -0.62 -20.52 55.60
CA MET A 493 -0.39 -21.94 55.19
C MET A 493 -1.43 -22.82 54.43
N GLY A 494 -0.89 -23.73 53.59
CA GLY A 494 -1.65 -24.78 52.88
C GLY A 494 -0.87 -25.67 51.89
N ILE A 495 0.10 -26.47 52.36
CA ILE A 495 0.97 -27.40 51.57
C ILE A 495 1.24 -28.67 52.43
N VAL A 496 1.65 -29.87 52.00
CA VAL A 496 2.29 -30.53 50.80
C VAL A 496 1.79 -32.02 50.76
N PRO A 497 2.28 -33.01 49.95
CA PRO A 497 3.30 -33.10 48.88
C PRO A 497 2.66 -33.63 47.55
N MET A 498 3.17 -34.49 46.62
CA MET A 498 4.41 -35.27 46.32
C MET A 498 4.36 -35.62 44.77
N ASN A 499 5.20 -36.40 44.07
CA ASN A 499 6.30 -37.35 44.35
C ASN A 499 7.30 -37.47 43.15
N GLN A 500 8.21 -38.45 43.14
CA GLN A 500 9.31 -38.63 42.17
C GLN A 500 9.29 -39.98 41.41
N ALA A 501 9.89 -40.05 40.21
CA ALA A 501 10.46 -41.29 39.61
C ALA A 501 11.44 -41.03 38.43
N ARG A 502 12.50 -41.86 38.33
CA ARG A 502 13.46 -41.99 37.20
C ARG A 502 14.40 -43.19 37.50
N PRO A 503 15.11 -43.80 36.52
CA PRO A 503 14.78 -44.18 35.14
C PRO A 503 14.52 -45.71 35.05
N PRO A 504 14.64 -46.40 33.90
CA PRO A 504 15.95 -46.94 33.47
C PRO A 504 16.18 -46.93 31.93
N SER A 505 17.28 -47.55 31.49
CA SER A 505 17.73 -47.65 30.09
C SER A 505 17.72 -49.10 29.57
N SER A 506 17.65 -49.30 28.25
CA SER A 506 18.48 -50.25 27.44
C SER A 506 17.87 -50.58 26.06
N HIS A 507 18.70 -51.16 25.18
CA HIS A 507 18.44 -51.70 23.83
C HIS A 507 17.84 -50.74 22.78
N GLN A 508 18.59 -50.32 21.76
CA GLN A 508 19.15 -51.10 20.63
C GLN A 508 18.09 -51.68 19.68
N HIS A 509 18.04 -51.12 18.47
CA HIS A 509 18.06 -51.98 17.29
C HIS A 509 18.99 -51.36 16.24
N TYR A 510 20.01 -52.12 15.84
CA TYR A 510 20.69 -51.86 14.57
C TYR A 510 19.74 -52.26 13.42
N GLN A 511 19.72 -51.45 12.37
CA GLN A 511 19.80 -52.00 11.01
C GLN A 511 20.71 -51.10 10.17
N GLU A 512 21.47 -51.74 9.30
CA GLU A 512 22.63 -51.21 8.59
C GLU A 512 22.40 -51.46 7.09
N ARG A 513 23.14 -50.73 6.23
CA ARG A 513 23.21 -50.86 4.76
C ARG A 513 22.06 -50.13 4.03
N GLN A 514 22.27 -49.60 2.81
CA GLN A 514 23.45 -49.67 1.95
C GLN A 514 23.60 -48.41 1.08
N SER A 515 24.84 -47.95 0.88
CA SER A 515 25.20 -47.05 -0.23
C SER A 515 25.39 -47.86 -1.52
N PRO A 516 25.31 -47.22 -2.69
CA PRO A 516 26.45 -47.30 -3.61
C PRO A 516 26.95 -45.93 -4.07
N ASP A 517 28.16 -45.92 -4.63
CA ASP A 517 28.96 -44.75 -5.02
C ASP A 517 29.14 -44.73 -6.56
N ARG A 518 29.24 -43.53 -7.17
CA ARG A 518 29.74 -43.24 -8.55
C ARG A 518 28.98 -43.85 -9.75
N ASP A 519 29.03 -43.32 -10.99
CA ASP A 519 30.05 -42.45 -11.63
C ASP A 519 29.48 -41.44 -12.70
N ARG A 520 30.37 -40.77 -13.45
CA ARG A 520 30.18 -39.67 -14.45
C ARG A 520 29.74 -40.15 -15.87
N PRO A 521 29.52 -39.31 -16.94
CA PRO A 521 29.81 -37.87 -17.14
C PRO A 521 28.77 -37.00 -17.94
N ASN A 522 29.16 -35.75 -18.25
CA ASN A 522 28.44 -34.73 -19.06
C ASN A 522 28.18 -35.08 -20.54
N GLN A 523 27.18 -34.42 -21.15
CA GLN A 523 27.18 -34.02 -22.57
C GLN A 523 26.67 -32.57 -22.76
N MET A 524 27.20 -31.87 -23.79
CA MET A 524 26.69 -30.59 -24.31
C MET A 524 26.41 -30.73 -25.82
N THR A 525 25.27 -30.22 -26.30
CA THR A 525 24.96 -29.99 -27.73
C THR A 525 24.06 -28.71 -27.84
N PRO A 526 23.82 -28.11 -29.03
CA PRO A 526 24.61 -26.93 -29.40
C PRO A 526 23.78 -25.65 -29.65
N LYS A 527 24.47 -24.51 -29.79
CA LYS A 527 23.87 -23.22 -30.18
C LYS A 527 23.35 -23.27 -31.63
N GLN A 528 22.13 -22.79 -31.86
CA GLN A 528 21.60 -22.59 -33.22
C GLN A 528 22.03 -21.23 -33.80
N GLN A 529 22.27 -21.18 -35.10
CA GLN A 529 22.93 -20.08 -35.81
C GLN A 529 21.90 -19.09 -36.37
N VAL A 530 22.10 -17.78 -36.17
CA VAL A 530 21.19 -16.74 -36.67
C VAL A 530 21.70 -16.21 -38.01
N ASN A 531 20.91 -16.37 -39.08
CA ASN A 531 21.29 -15.99 -40.43
C ASN A 531 20.91 -14.54 -40.73
N LEU A 532 21.88 -13.73 -41.15
CA LEU A 532 21.68 -12.32 -41.54
C LEU A 532 21.22 -12.22 -43.01
N ARG A 533 20.23 -11.37 -43.30
CA ARG A 533 19.86 -10.98 -44.68
C ARG A 533 20.60 -9.70 -45.11
N SER A 534 20.82 -9.59 -46.42
CA SER A 534 21.69 -8.59 -47.06
C SER A 534 21.03 -7.22 -47.30
N ARG A 535 21.86 -6.23 -47.65
CA ARG A 535 21.48 -4.81 -47.81
C ARG A 535 21.10 -4.46 -49.26
N ALA A 536 20.07 -5.10 -49.79
CA ALA A 536 19.46 -4.75 -51.09
C ALA A 536 17.96 -5.03 -51.03
N ASP A 537 17.19 -4.00 -50.64
CA ASP A 537 15.72 -3.83 -50.80
C ASP A 537 15.32 -2.55 -50.02
N ARG A 538 15.85 -1.42 -50.51
CA ARG A 538 15.41 -0.07 -50.13
C ARG A 538 15.35 0.74 -51.42
N ASP A 539 14.12 1.02 -51.87
CA ASP A 539 13.62 2.38 -52.08
C ASP A 539 12.29 2.30 -52.86
N ASP A 540 11.16 2.51 -52.19
CA ASP A 540 10.15 3.51 -52.60
C ASP A 540 9.12 3.77 -51.48
N GLY A 541 8.35 4.86 -51.60
CA GLY A 541 6.96 4.94 -51.11
C GLY A 541 6.68 5.06 -49.60
N GLY A 542 6.81 6.27 -49.03
CA GLY A 542 5.96 6.73 -47.92
C GLY A 542 6.34 6.34 -46.47
N SER A 543 6.57 7.36 -45.62
CA SER A 543 7.00 7.18 -44.23
C SER A 543 5.86 6.79 -43.27
N LEU A 544 5.53 5.50 -43.18
CA LEU A 544 4.66 4.95 -42.14
C LEU A 544 5.40 4.80 -40.79
N THR A 545 4.74 5.19 -39.70
CA THR A 545 5.27 5.06 -38.32
C THR A 545 5.46 3.60 -37.89
N ALA A 546 6.22 3.36 -36.81
CA ALA A 546 6.43 2.03 -36.23
C ALA A 546 5.17 1.43 -35.56
N GLY A 547 4.09 2.21 -35.39
CA GLY A 547 2.76 1.71 -35.06
C GLY A 547 2.02 1.23 -36.32
N GLN A 548 1.93 2.09 -37.34
CA GLN A 548 1.26 1.77 -38.61
C GLN A 548 1.88 0.56 -39.33
N ARG A 549 3.21 0.40 -39.31
CA ARG A 549 3.88 -0.78 -39.87
C ARG A 549 3.55 -2.10 -39.13
N ARG A 550 3.28 -2.05 -37.82
CA ARG A 550 2.77 -3.22 -37.07
C ARG A 550 1.31 -3.51 -37.42
N ALA A 551 0.46 -2.48 -37.46
CA ALA A 551 -0.94 -2.63 -37.85
C ALA A 551 -1.10 -3.21 -39.27
N ALA A 552 -0.28 -2.76 -40.23
CA ALA A 552 -0.26 -3.29 -41.59
C ALA A 552 0.20 -4.76 -41.65
N ALA A 553 1.23 -5.13 -40.87
CA ALA A 553 1.70 -6.52 -40.78
C ALA A 553 0.65 -7.46 -40.16
N GLU A 554 -0.08 -7.01 -39.14
CA GLU A 554 -1.17 -7.80 -38.53
C GLU A 554 -2.36 -7.93 -39.49
N LEU A 555 -2.72 -6.87 -40.22
CA LEU A 555 -3.74 -6.91 -41.27
C LEU A 555 -3.40 -7.89 -42.40
N GLU A 556 -2.16 -7.88 -42.89
CA GLU A 556 -1.69 -8.83 -43.91
C GLU A 556 -1.64 -10.27 -43.39
N ARG A 557 -1.38 -10.47 -42.11
CA ARG A 557 -1.48 -11.78 -41.46
C ARG A 557 -2.93 -12.26 -41.40
N ILE A 558 -3.86 -11.41 -40.93
CA ILE A 558 -5.29 -11.72 -40.86
C ILE A 558 -5.87 -12.08 -42.23
N LYS A 559 -5.55 -11.31 -43.28
CA LYS A 559 -5.94 -11.66 -44.67
C LYS A 559 -5.42 -13.04 -45.10
N ARG A 560 -4.17 -13.36 -44.75
CA ARG A 560 -3.51 -14.61 -45.17
C ARG A 560 -4.07 -15.84 -44.44
N ASP A 561 -4.50 -15.66 -43.20
CA ASP A 561 -5.21 -16.70 -42.45
C ASP A 561 -6.68 -16.83 -42.91
N GLN A 562 -7.35 -15.73 -43.30
CA GLN A 562 -8.68 -15.77 -43.93
C GLN A 562 -8.66 -16.44 -45.33
N ALA A 563 -7.62 -16.19 -46.13
CA ALA A 563 -7.46 -16.84 -47.44
C ALA A 563 -7.25 -18.37 -47.31
N ARG A 564 -6.69 -18.84 -46.20
CA ARG A 564 -6.54 -20.28 -45.89
C ARG A 564 -7.85 -20.97 -45.48
N THR A 565 -8.86 -20.22 -45.06
CA THR A 565 -10.19 -20.75 -44.70
C THR A 565 -11.20 -20.76 -45.85
N ALA A 566 -10.77 -20.48 -47.08
CA ALA A 566 -11.65 -20.22 -48.22
C ALA A 566 -11.57 -21.26 -49.36
N THR A 567 -10.88 -22.39 -49.16
CA THR A 567 -10.67 -23.41 -50.21
C THR A 567 -10.77 -24.84 -49.67
N GLU A 568 -12.00 -25.36 -49.55
CA GLU A 568 -12.31 -26.80 -49.65
C GLU A 568 -13.83 -27.00 -49.81
N GLU A 569 -14.27 -27.20 -51.06
CA GLU A 569 -15.57 -27.79 -51.40
C GLU A 569 -15.27 -29.07 -52.20
N ASP A 570 -15.87 -30.22 -51.81
CA ASP A 570 -16.73 -31.00 -52.71
C ASP A 570 -17.49 -32.09 -51.90
N PHE A 571 -18.80 -32.22 -52.13
CA PHE A 571 -19.45 -33.46 -52.61
C PHE A 571 -20.98 -33.31 -52.62
N GLY A 572 -21.57 -33.59 -53.79
CA GLY A 572 -23.00 -33.39 -54.06
C GLY A 572 -23.98 -34.44 -53.48
N PRO A 573 -25.30 -34.22 -53.62
CA PRO A 573 -26.33 -34.87 -52.81
C PRO A 573 -27.12 -36.01 -53.50
N PRO A 574 -27.81 -36.85 -52.71
CA PRO A 574 -29.00 -37.59 -53.13
C PRO A 574 -30.29 -37.06 -52.47
N THR A 575 -31.45 -37.25 -53.12
CA THR A 575 -32.75 -36.72 -52.66
C THR A 575 -33.80 -37.80 -52.36
N GLN A 576 -34.71 -37.48 -51.42
CA GLN A 576 -36.01 -38.12 -51.13
C GLN A 576 -36.04 -39.55 -50.54
N ARG A 577 -36.63 -39.66 -49.34
CA ARG A 577 -37.96 -40.28 -49.19
C ARG A 577 -38.69 -39.81 -47.91
N LEU A 578 -40.01 -40.01 -47.89
CA LEU A 578 -40.94 -39.62 -46.83
C LEU A 578 -41.22 -40.78 -45.86
N GLN A 579 -41.43 -40.48 -44.57
CA GLN A 579 -42.57 -40.97 -43.77
C GLN A 579 -42.63 -40.23 -42.41
N ALA A 580 -43.72 -40.41 -41.64
CA ALA A 580 -44.08 -39.47 -40.57
C ALA A 580 -44.74 -40.11 -39.33
N THR A 581 -44.42 -39.58 -38.14
CA THR A 581 -45.16 -39.66 -36.85
C THR A 581 -45.36 -41.05 -36.20
N PRO A 582 -45.75 -41.14 -34.90
CA PRO A 582 -45.55 -40.23 -33.76
C PRO A 582 -44.87 -40.90 -32.54
N SER A 583 -44.58 -40.12 -31.48
CA SER A 583 -43.96 -40.59 -30.23
C SER A 583 -44.82 -41.57 -29.41
N PRO A 584 -44.21 -42.44 -28.57
CA PRO A 584 -44.44 -42.26 -27.13
C PRO A 584 -43.26 -42.60 -26.18
N ARG A 585 -43.01 -41.68 -25.24
CA ARG A 585 -42.78 -41.85 -23.78
C ARG A 585 -42.37 -43.24 -23.23
N MET A 586 -41.13 -43.34 -22.70
CA MET A 586 -40.56 -44.17 -21.61
C MET A 586 -39.01 -44.06 -21.73
N SER A 587 -38.13 -44.29 -20.76
CA SER A 587 -38.19 -44.39 -19.28
C SER A 587 -36.79 -44.03 -18.72
N VAL A 588 -36.60 -43.95 -17.39
CA VAL A 588 -35.33 -43.49 -16.79
C VAL A 588 -34.41 -44.66 -16.44
N SER A 589 -33.15 -44.66 -16.91
CA SER A 589 -32.08 -45.51 -16.37
C SER A 589 -30.67 -45.00 -16.69
N SER A 590 -29.74 -45.23 -15.74
CA SER A 590 -28.27 -45.27 -15.88
C SER A 590 -27.52 -44.00 -16.32
N MET A 591 -26.30 -43.85 -15.78
CA MET A 591 -25.35 -42.79 -16.14
C MET A 591 -24.46 -43.27 -17.28
N GLU A 592 -24.34 -42.47 -18.34
CA GLU A 592 -23.19 -42.50 -19.25
C GLU A 592 -22.68 -41.06 -19.41
N GLY A 593 -21.36 -40.86 -19.41
CA GLY A 593 -20.75 -39.57 -19.72
C GLY A 593 -20.62 -39.39 -21.24
N PRO A 594 -20.57 -38.15 -21.76
CA PRO A 594 -20.48 -37.91 -23.21
C PRO A 594 -19.16 -38.43 -23.78
N THR A 595 -19.21 -39.58 -24.44
CA THR A 595 -18.08 -40.33 -25.01
C THR A 595 -17.79 -39.96 -26.46
N ASN A 596 -17.91 -38.67 -26.82
CA ASN A 596 -17.39 -38.17 -28.09
C ASN A 596 -16.73 -36.78 -27.96
N MET A 597 -15.50 -36.67 -28.45
CA MET A 597 -14.73 -35.42 -28.54
C MET A 597 -15.47 -34.35 -29.37
N GLU A 598 -16.22 -34.77 -30.39
CA GLU A 598 -16.94 -33.91 -31.31
C GLU A 598 -18.15 -33.21 -30.65
N GLU A 599 -18.83 -33.89 -29.72
CA GLU A 599 -19.91 -33.30 -28.92
C GLU A 599 -19.35 -32.25 -27.93
N LEU A 600 -18.22 -32.56 -27.30
CA LEU A 600 -17.47 -31.65 -26.45
C LEU A 600 -17.02 -30.38 -27.20
N LEU A 601 -16.55 -30.52 -28.45
CA LEU A 601 -16.21 -29.39 -29.32
C LEU A 601 -17.44 -28.58 -29.74
N SER A 602 -18.57 -29.24 -30.00
CA SER A 602 -19.86 -28.62 -30.30
C SER A 602 -20.34 -27.74 -29.13
N ASP A 603 -20.30 -28.24 -27.90
CA ASP A 603 -20.67 -27.46 -26.71
C ASP A 603 -19.70 -26.30 -26.43
N LEU A 604 -18.39 -26.49 -26.65
CA LEU A 604 -17.40 -25.42 -26.55
C LEU A 604 -17.65 -24.32 -27.62
N ALA A 605 -18.14 -24.68 -28.80
CA ALA A 605 -18.57 -23.73 -29.83
C ALA A 605 -19.86 -22.97 -29.43
N LYS A 606 -20.87 -23.67 -28.89
CA LYS A 606 -22.10 -23.05 -28.34
C LYS A 606 -21.76 -22.06 -27.22
N MET A 607 -20.89 -22.45 -26.29
CA MET A 607 -20.45 -21.62 -25.16
C MET A 607 -19.70 -20.35 -25.64
N LYS A 608 -18.83 -20.48 -26.65
CA LYS A 608 -18.19 -19.32 -27.31
C LYS A 608 -19.19 -18.38 -27.99
N ALA A 609 -20.27 -18.90 -28.58
CA ALA A 609 -21.32 -18.06 -29.16
C ALA A 609 -22.11 -17.29 -28.09
N VAL A 610 -22.44 -17.94 -26.97
CA VAL A 610 -23.10 -17.31 -25.81
C VAL A 610 -22.22 -16.22 -25.19
N MET A 611 -20.91 -16.44 -25.03
CA MET A 611 -20.02 -15.38 -24.52
C MET A 611 -19.98 -14.16 -25.44
N ARG A 612 -19.86 -14.33 -26.77
CA ARG A 612 -19.94 -13.21 -27.73
C ARG A 612 -21.28 -12.45 -27.67
N GLN A 613 -22.37 -13.15 -27.37
CA GLN A 613 -23.69 -12.54 -27.19
C GLN A 613 -23.74 -11.71 -25.90
N HIS A 614 -23.11 -12.18 -24.81
CA HIS A 614 -22.96 -11.41 -23.58
C HIS A 614 -22.04 -10.20 -23.77
N GLU A 615 -20.88 -10.34 -24.43
CA GLU A 615 -19.99 -9.21 -24.77
C GLU A 615 -20.73 -8.12 -25.57
N ARG A 616 -21.53 -8.49 -26.58
CA ARG A 616 -22.38 -7.55 -27.31
C ARG A 616 -23.40 -6.86 -26.42
N ARG A 617 -24.05 -7.61 -25.51
CA ARG A 617 -25.08 -7.06 -24.63
C ARG A 617 -24.49 -6.14 -23.55
N ILE A 618 -23.28 -6.43 -23.07
CA ILE A 618 -22.54 -5.53 -22.17
C ILE A 618 -22.26 -4.20 -22.86
N ARG A 619 -21.73 -4.20 -24.10
CA ARG A 619 -21.48 -2.96 -24.85
C ARG A 619 -22.73 -2.12 -25.09
N ILE A 620 -23.85 -2.75 -25.44
CA ILE A 620 -25.13 -2.03 -25.61
C ILE A 620 -25.58 -1.38 -24.28
N LEU A 621 -25.40 -2.06 -23.15
CA LEU A 621 -25.70 -1.50 -21.83
C LEU A 621 -24.70 -0.39 -21.43
N GLU A 622 -23.43 -0.49 -21.82
CA GLU A 622 -22.43 0.57 -21.64
C GLU A 622 -22.77 1.82 -22.47
N GLU A 623 -23.25 1.63 -23.72
CA GLU A 623 -23.75 2.69 -24.59
C GLU A 623 -25.04 3.33 -24.04
N GLU A 624 -26.05 2.55 -23.61
CA GLU A 624 -27.26 3.04 -22.95
C GLU A 624 -26.94 3.84 -21.67
N ILE A 625 -25.96 3.39 -20.87
CA ILE A 625 -25.50 4.12 -19.67
C ILE A 625 -24.79 5.41 -20.06
N ALA A 626 -23.98 5.41 -21.12
CA ALA A 626 -23.31 6.61 -21.62
C ALA A 626 -24.31 7.66 -22.14
N GLU A 627 -25.32 7.26 -22.92
CA GLU A 627 -26.39 8.14 -23.40
C GLU A 627 -27.26 8.68 -22.24
N LYS A 628 -27.53 7.85 -21.23
CA LYS A 628 -28.27 8.28 -20.03
C LYS A 628 -27.49 9.29 -19.19
N ASN A 629 -26.18 9.08 -19.03
CA ASN A 629 -25.31 10.03 -18.33
C ASN A 629 -25.14 11.34 -19.11
N MET A 630 -25.03 11.27 -20.45
CA MET A 630 -25.00 12.44 -21.34
C MET A 630 -26.30 13.25 -21.27
N SER A 631 -27.46 12.60 -21.39
CA SER A 631 -28.76 13.28 -21.34
C SER A 631 -29.02 13.93 -19.97
N GLN A 632 -28.58 13.33 -18.87
CA GLN A 632 -28.60 13.97 -17.54
C GLN A 632 -27.61 15.14 -17.39
N ALA A 633 -26.51 15.15 -18.14
CA ALA A 633 -25.55 16.26 -18.16
C ALA A 633 -26.02 17.46 -18.99
N TYR A 634 -26.91 17.24 -19.97
CA TYR A 634 -27.46 18.29 -20.84
C TYR A 634 -28.89 18.74 -20.49
N SER A 635 -29.51 18.17 -19.44
CA SER A 635 -30.82 18.62 -18.93
C SER A 635 -30.66 19.63 -17.77
N PHE A 636 -30.39 20.89 -18.12
CA PHE A 636 -30.40 22.05 -17.22
C PHE A 636 -30.96 23.29 -17.92
#